data_AF-A0A7C7KF91-F1
#
_entry.id   AF-A0A7C7KF91-F1
#
_cell.length_a   1.000
_cell.length_b   1.000
_cell.length_c   1.000
_cell.angle_alpha   90.00
_cell.angle_beta   90.00
_cell.angle_gamma   90.00
#
_symmetry.space_group_name_H-M   'P 1'
#
loop_
_entity.id
_entity.type
_entity.pdbx_description
1 polymer ?
#
loop_
_entity_poly.entity_id
_entity_poly.type
_entity_poly.pdbx_seq_one_letter_code
_entity_poly.pdbx_strand_id
1 'polypeptide(L)'
;MLRFVSTRGSTPVPLEEVLFRGLAPDGGLYMPTSIPSLAGSPDSEDQDFRVTAAWASSRLFSAQLGKTEAIRLALETLDFPVPLVEVSPGFHVLELFHGPTHAFKDVG
;
A
#
# COMPACT_ATOMS: atom_id res chain seq x y z
N MET A 1 12.08 -5.64 10.21
CA MET A 1 11.70 -4.27 9.80
C MET A 1 12.15 -4.04 8.37
N LEU A 2 11.32 -3.41 7.54
CA LEU A 2 11.68 -3.10 6.15
C LEU A 2 12.84 -2.10 6.13
N ARG A 3 13.75 -2.33 5.19
CA ARG A 3 14.88 -1.45 4.89
C ARG A 3 14.79 -1.06 3.43
N PHE A 4 15.23 0.14 3.12
CA PHE A 4 15.17 0.69 1.77
C PHE A 4 16.53 1.18 1.33
N VAL A 5 16.86 0.97 0.06
CA VAL A 5 18.10 1.39 -0.58
C VAL A 5 17.77 2.30 -1.74
N SER A 6 18.63 3.29 -2.01
CA SER A 6 18.54 4.08 -3.23
C SER A 6 18.79 3.20 -4.46
N THR A 7 18.01 3.41 -5.52
CA THR A 7 18.25 2.81 -6.84
C THR A 7 19.62 3.15 -7.45
N ARG A 8 20.36 4.12 -6.88
CA ARG A 8 21.71 4.52 -7.32
C ARG A 8 22.85 4.01 -6.43
N GLY A 9 22.53 3.16 -5.45
CA GLY A 9 23.50 2.54 -4.56
C GLY A 9 23.75 3.38 -3.32
N SER A 10 23.16 2.99 -2.19
CA SER A 10 23.35 3.62 -0.89
C SER A 10 23.32 2.59 0.24
N THR A 11 23.66 3.02 1.46
CA THR A 11 23.38 2.22 2.66
C THR A 11 21.86 2.10 2.86
N PRO A 12 21.34 0.92 3.25
CA PRO A 12 19.92 0.78 3.56
C PRO A 12 19.48 1.59 4.78
N VAL A 13 18.36 2.29 4.65
CA VAL A 13 17.74 3.14 5.67
C VAL A 13 16.37 2.59 6.09
N PRO A 14 15.84 2.93 7.28
CA PRO A 14 14.53 2.45 7.72
C PRO A 14 13.38 3.23 7.04
N LEU A 15 12.15 2.70 7.13
CA LEU A 15 10.96 3.25 6.46
C LEU A 15 10.69 4.71 6.84
N GLU A 16 10.87 5.07 8.11
CA GLU A 16 10.58 6.39 8.64
C GLU A 16 11.46 7.45 7.95
N GLU A 17 12.74 7.14 7.71
CA GLU A 17 13.64 8.05 6.99
C GLU A 17 13.20 8.25 5.53
N VAL A 18 12.73 7.19 4.87
CA VAL A 18 12.21 7.25 3.49
C VAL A 18 10.97 8.13 3.43
N LEU A 19 10.01 7.91 4.34
CA LEU A 19 8.74 8.62 4.38
C LEU A 19 8.92 10.14 4.51
N PHE A 20 9.82 10.58 5.39
CA PHE A 20 10.02 12.01 5.63
C PHE A 20 10.96 12.69 4.63
N ARG A 21 11.84 11.95 3.95
CA ARG A 21 12.72 12.53 2.92
C ARG A 21 12.08 12.59 1.53
N GLY A 22 11.26 11.61 1.18
CA GLY A 22 10.75 11.44 -0.18
C GLY A 22 11.84 10.94 -1.15
N LEU A 23 12.76 11.81 -1.58
CA LEU A 23 13.85 11.47 -2.50
C LEU A 23 15.14 11.10 -1.77
N ALA A 24 15.90 10.14 -2.33
CA ALA A 24 17.21 9.80 -1.80
C ALA A 24 18.21 10.96 -2.07
N PRO A 25 19.21 11.16 -1.19
CA PRO A 25 20.18 12.27 -1.32
C PRO A 25 21.00 12.26 -2.62
N ASP A 26 21.13 11.11 -3.26
CA ASP A 26 21.82 10.90 -4.54
C ASP A 26 20.89 11.12 -5.77
N GLY A 27 19.65 11.57 -5.54
CA GLY A 27 18.62 11.75 -6.56
C GLY A 27 18.00 10.46 -7.07
N GLY A 28 18.25 9.32 -6.41
CA GLY A 28 17.57 8.05 -6.67
C GLY A 28 16.21 7.94 -6.00
N LEU A 29 15.51 6.84 -6.29
CA LEU A 29 14.28 6.44 -5.59
C LEU A 29 14.62 5.41 -4.52
N TYR A 30 13.86 5.41 -3.43
CA TYR A 30 13.97 4.35 -2.43
C TYR A 30 13.22 3.09 -2.87
N MET A 31 13.90 1.96 -2.83
CA MET A 31 13.33 0.63 -3.05
C MET A 31 13.59 -0.26 -1.84
N PRO A 32 12.66 -1.15 -1.45
CA PRO A 32 12.92 -2.05 -0.35
C PRO A 32 14.08 -3.00 -0.70
N THR A 33 14.93 -3.34 0.27
CA THR A 33 16.08 -4.24 0.07
C THR A 33 15.66 -5.64 -0.37
N SER A 34 14.40 -6.01 -0.10
CA SER A 34 13.74 -7.20 -0.59
C SER A 34 12.25 -6.94 -0.73
N ILE A 35 11.61 -7.57 -1.71
CA ILE A 35 10.15 -7.51 -1.86
C ILE A 35 9.53 -8.38 -0.75
N PRO A 36 8.67 -7.83 0.12
CA PRO A 36 8.03 -8.63 1.17
C PRO A 36 7.09 -9.67 0.58
N SER A 37 7.08 -10.86 1.17
CA SER A 37 6.13 -11.89 0.77
C SER A 37 4.75 -11.60 1.35
N LEU A 38 3.74 -11.56 0.48
CA LEU A 38 2.31 -11.54 0.83
C LEU A 38 1.71 -12.94 0.69
N ALA A 39 2.38 -13.96 1.22
CA ALA A 39 1.85 -15.33 1.19
C ALA A 39 0.55 -15.44 2.00
N GLY A 40 -0.43 -16.15 1.43
CA GLY A 40 -1.78 -16.33 1.95
C GLY A 40 -2.80 -15.45 1.21
N SER A 41 -3.99 -15.32 1.79
CA SER A 41 -5.07 -14.46 1.30
C SER A 41 -5.67 -13.68 2.47
N PRO A 42 -6.35 -12.56 2.22
CA PRO A 42 -7.24 -11.95 3.21
C PRO A 42 -8.34 -12.95 3.62
N ASP A 43 -8.82 -12.79 4.86
CA ASP A 43 -9.92 -13.59 5.42
C ASP A 43 -11.29 -13.05 4.94
N SER A 44 -11.49 -12.90 3.63
CA SER A 44 -12.79 -12.52 3.08
C SER A 44 -13.19 -13.33 1.85
N GLU A 45 -14.38 -13.92 1.91
CA GLU A 45 -15.04 -14.54 0.76
C GLU A 45 -15.58 -13.46 -0.21
N ASP A 46 -15.90 -12.28 0.31
CA ASP A 46 -16.58 -11.20 -0.42
C ASP A 46 -15.65 -10.26 -1.22
N GLN A 47 -14.35 -10.56 -1.29
CA GLN A 47 -13.36 -9.75 -2.02
C GLN A 47 -13.37 -8.25 -1.67
N ASP A 48 -13.72 -7.89 -0.43
CA ASP A 48 -13.71 -6.50 0.01
C ASP A 48 -12.29 -5.92 -0.08
N PHE A 49 -12.15 -4.85 -0.87
CA PHE A 49 -10.91 -4.11 -1.07
C PHE A 49 -10.32 -3.63 0.26
N ARG A 50 -11.15 -3.17 1.20
CA ARG A 50 -10.70 -2.63 2.49
C ARG A 50 -10.09 -3.73 3.36
N VAL A 51 -10.70 -4.91 3.36
CA VAL A 51 -10.16 -6.10 4.06
C VAL A 51 -8.83 -6.53 3.44
N THR A 52 -8.75 -6.52 2.10
CA THR A 52 -7.52 -6.83 1.37
C THR A 52 -6.40 -5.83 1.70
N ALA A 53 -6.71 -4.53 1.70
CA ALA A 53 -5.77 -3.48 2.04
C ALA A 53 -5.31 -3.56 3.49
N ALA A 54 -6.21 -3.81 4.44
CA ALA A 54 -5.88 -4.01 5.84
C ALA A 54 -5.00 -5.25 6.05
N TRP A 55 -5.31 -6.35 5.37
CA TRP A 55 -4.50 -7.57 5.39
C TRP A 55 -3.09 -7.32 4.85
N ALA A 56 -2.96 -6.68 3.68
CA ALA A 56 -1.68 -6.35 3.07
C ALA A 56 -0.86 -5.41 3.95
N SER A 57 -1.46 -4.32 4.43
CA SER A 57 -0.82 -3.35 5.35
C SER A 57 -0.31 -4.02 6.62
N SER A 58 -1.09 -4.94 7.20
CA SER A 58 -0.66 -5.70 8.38
C SER A 58 0.57 -6.57 8.13
N ARG A 59 0.74 -7.11 6.92
CA ARG A 59 1.89 -7.94 6.55
C ARG A 59 3.11 -7.10 6.18
N LEU A 60 2.91 -5.96 5.54
CA LEU A 60 4.00 -5.07 5.14
C LEU A 60 4.58 -4.28 6.32
N PHE A 61 3.73 -3.78 7.22
CA PHE A 61 4.10 -2.75 8.19
C PHE A 61 3.98 -3.17 9.66
N SER A 62 3.59 -4.42 9.97
CA SER A 62 3.46 -4.86 11.37
C SER A 62 4.75 -4.76 12.19
N ALA A 63 5.92 -4.92 11.56
CA ALA A 63 7.19 -4.80 12.26
C ALA A 63 7.55 -3.34 12.62
N GLN A 64 6.88 -2.35 12.02
CA GLN A 64 7.13 -0.92 12.23
C GLN A 64 6.02 -0.27 13.06
N LEU A 65 4.77 -0.56 12.73
CA LEU A 65 3.58 0.07 13.33
C LEU A 65 2.88 -0.83 14.36
N GLY A 66 3.13 -2.14 14.32
CA GLY A 66 2.27 -3.13 14.98
C GLY A 66 1.08 -3.53 14.09
N LYS A 67 0.64 -4.80 14.22
CA LYS A 67 -0.41 -5.38 13.37
C LYS A 67 -1.72 -4.61 13.46
N THR A 68 -2.19 -4.33 14.68
CA THR A 68 -3.46 -3.66 14.94
C THR A 68 -3.49 -2.26 14.35
N GLU A 69 -2.39 -1.51 14.51
CA GLU A 69 -2.30 -0.14 14.03
C GLU A 69 -2.23 -0.08 12.50
N ALA A 70 -1.47 -0.97 11.87
CA ALA A 70 -1.43 -1.08 10.41
C ALA A 70 -2.80 -1.41 9.80
N ILE A 71 -3.61 -2.24 10.49
CA ILE A 71 -5.00 -2.55 10.08
C ILE A 71 -5.88 -1.30 10.24
N ARG A 72 -5.81 -0.65 11.41
CA ARG A 72 -6.62 0.53 11.74
C ARG A 72 -6.40 1.65 10.71
N LEU A 73 -5.14 2.00 10.46
CA LEU A 73 -4.79 3.04 9.49
C LEU A 73 -5.29 2.71 8.09
N ALA A 74 -5.16 1.46 7.63
CA ALA A 74 -5.66 1.08 6.30
C ALA A 74 -7.18 1.23 6.18
N LEU A 75 -7.93 0.82 7.21
CA LEU A 75 -9.40 0.90 7.20
C LEU A 75 -9.94 2.33 7.30
N GLU A 76 -9.23 3.20 8.03
CA GLU A 76 -9.56 4.63 8.17
C GLU A 76 -9.18 5.44 6.93
N THR A 77 -8.03 5.14 6.30
CA THR A 77 -7.58 5.86 5.10
C THR A 77 -8.41 5.50 3.88
N LEU A 78 -8.71 4.21 3.70
CA LEU A 78 -9.46 3.70 2.53
C LEU A 78 -10.95 3.52 2.88
N ASP A 79 -11.57 4.58 3.40
CA ASP A 79 -12.99 4.61 3.78
C ASP A 79 -13.88 5.14 2.64
N PHE A 80 -13.66 4.60 1.44
CA PHE A 80 -14.43 4.91 0.24
C PHE A 80 -14.46 3.68 -0.69
N PRO A 81 -15.46 3.56 -1.59
CA PRO A 81 -15.60 2.38 -2.43
C PRO A 81 -14.52 2.33 -3.52
N VAL A 82 -14.05 1.12 -3.83
CA VAL A 82 -13.12 0.83 -4.94
C VAL A 82 -13.70 -0.32 -5.77
N PRO A 83 -14.79 -0.08 -6.53
CA PRO A 83 -15.51 -1.13 -7.23
C PRO A 83 -14.78 -1.56 -8.51
N LEU A 84 -14.87 -2.85 -8.81
CA LEU A 84 -14.54 -3.40 -10.12
C LEU A 84 -15.85 -3.53 -10.93
N VAL A 85 -16.02 -2.71 -11.96
CA VAL A 85 -17.24 -2.61 -12.74
C VAL A 85 -17.04 -3.27 -14.10
N GLU A 86 -17.86 -4.26 -14.45
CA GLU A 86 -17.93 -4.78 -15.81
C GLU A 86 -18.70 -3.79 -16.70
N VAL A 87 -18.04 -3.20 -17.71
CA VAL A 87 -18.69 -2.24 -18.62
C VAL A 87 -19.04 -2.85 -19.98
N SER A 88 -18.49 -4.02 -20.30
CA SER A 88 -18.93 -4.90 -21.38
C SER A 88 -18.40 -6.32 -21.13
N PRO A 89 -18.91 -7.38 -21.78
CA PRO A 89 -18.54 -8.76 -21.48
C PRO A 89 -17.01 -8.99 -21.44
N GLY A 90 -16.50 -9.33 -20.26
CA GLY A 90 -15.07 -9.58 -20.01
C GLY A 90 -14.20 -8.33 -19.89
N PHE A 91 -14.76 -7.13 -19.96
CA PHE A 91 -14.04 -5.87 -19.87
C PHE A 91 -14.48 -5.07 -18.63
N HIS A 92 -13.55 -4.92 -17.71
CA HIS A 92 -13.79 -4.33 -16.39
C HIS A 92 -12.98 -3.05 -16.20
N VAL A 93 -13.54 -2.13 -15.42
CA VAL A 93 -12.91 -0.89 -14.97
C VAL A 93 -12.81 -0.92 -13.46
N LEU A 94 -11.61 -0.75 -12.92
CA LEU A 94 -11.40 -0.52 -11.50
C LEU A 94 -11.53 0.98 -11.23
N GLU A 95 -12.61 1.37 -10.56
CA GLU A 95 -12.88 2.78 -10.28
C GLU A 95 -12.11 3.23 -9.03
N LEU A 96 -11.11 4.09 -9.23
CA LEU A 96 -10.27 4.65 -8.15
C LEU A 96 -10.61 6.10 -7.84
N PHE A 97 -11.80 6.59 -8.21
CA PHE A 97 -12.16 8.02 -8.16
C PHE A 97 -13.34 8.33 -7.22
N HIS A 98 -13.63 7.45 -6.26
CA HIS A 98 -14.69 7.66 -5.26
C HIS A 98 -14.20 8.27 -3.94
N GLY A 99 -12.92 8.63 -3.88
CA GLY A 99 -12.34 9.39 -2.78
C GLY A 99 -12.73 10.88 -2.80
N PRO A 100 -12.29 11.64 -1.80
CA PRO A 100 -12.70 13.03 -1.56
C PRO A 100 -12.31 14.01 -2.68
N THR A 101 -11.32 13.70 -3.51
CA THR A 101 -10.89 14.57 -4.62
C THR A 101 -11.33 14.05 -5.99
N HIS A 102 -12.09 12.95 -6.02
CA HIS A 102 -12.52 12.27 -7.24
C HIS A 102 -11.38 11.87 -8.17
N ALA A 103 -10.23 11.49 -7.59
CA ALA A 103 -9.06 11.05 -8.34
C ALA A 103 -8.36 9.88 -7.66
N PHE A 104 -7.69 9.05 -8.46
CA PHE A 104 -6.92 7.89 -7.95
C PHE A 104 -5.87 8.22 -6.90
N LYS A 105 -5.45 9.50 -6.81
CA LYS A 105 -4.46 9.95 -5.82
C LYS A 105 -4.97 9.87 -4.38
N ASP A 106 -6.29 9.76 -4.19
CA ASP A 106 -6.90 9.55 -2.87
C ASP A 106 -6.53 8.19 -2.25
N VAL A 107 -6.03 7.24 -3.05
CA VAL A 107 -5.61 5.90 -2.60
C VAL A 107 -4.16 5.88 -2.08
N GLY A 108 -3.32 6.81 -2.56
CA GLY A 108 -1.86 6.80 -2.39
C GLY A 108 -1.35 7.19 -1.01
#